data_AF-A0A958D436-F1
#
_entry.id   AF-A0A958D436-F1
#
_cell.length_a   1.000
_cell.length_b   1.000
_cell.length_c   1.000
_cell.angle_alpha   90.00
_cell.angle_beta   90.00
_cell.angle_gamma   90.00
#
_symmetry.space_group_name_H-M   'P 1'
#
loop_
_entity.id
_entity.type
_entity.pdbx_description
1 polymer ?
#
loop_
_entity_poly.entity_id
_entity_poly.type
_entity_poly.pdbx_seq_one_letter_code
_entity_poly.pdbx_strand_id
1 'polypeptide(L)' 'MLLLLVTGVQVARAQGGDILRGAQIYDANCAVCHGADGQGRVGVNLSQDFPAIDLAAFVRQAVVAGVPGTRM' A
#
# COMPACT_ATOMS: atom_id res chain seq x y z
N MET A 1 -30.12 33.09 7.81
CA MET A 1 -29.31 32.00 8.40
C MET A 1 -29.33 30.77 7.47
N LEU A 2 -28.72 30.85 6.28
CA LEU A 2 -28.71 29.73 5.32
C LEU A 2 -27.42 29.76 4.46
N LEU A 3 -26.25 29.80 5.08
CA LEU A 3 -24.95 29.89 4.37
C LEU A 3 -23.80 29.14 5.08
N LEU A 4 -24.07 28.06 5.85
CA LEU A 4 -23.05 27.39 6.66
C LEU A 4 -22.92 25.87 6.45
N LEU A 5 -23.32 25.30 5.31
CA LEU A 5 -23.30 23.84 5.10
C LEU A 5 -22.53 23.36 3.85
N VAL A 6 -21.52 24.11 3.35
CA VAL A 6 -20.79 23.71 2.12
C VAL A 6 -19.29 23.42 2.34
N THR A 7 -18.76 23.44 3.57
CA THR A 7 -17.29 23.39 3.79
C THR A 7 -16.71 22.03 4.23
N GLY A 8 -17.46 20.92 4.14
CA GLY A 8 -17.15 19.73 4.93
C GLY A 8 -16.68 18.44 4.23
N VAL A 9 -16.45 18.42 2.91
CA VAL A 9 -15.94 17.21 2.25
C VAL A 9 -14.51 17.44 1.79
N GLN A 10 -13.58 17.30 2.72
CA GLN A 10 -12.16 17.19 2.44
C GLN A 10 -11.93 15.80 1.86
N VAL A 11 -11.99 15.68 0.53
CA VAL A 11 -11.42 14.53 -0.16
C VAL A 11 -9.94 14.52 0.21
N ALA A 12 -9.55 13.63 1.12
CA ALA A 12 -8.16 13.47 1.52
C ALA A 12 -7.36 13.20 0.25
N ARG A 13 -6.60 14.20 -0.19
CA ARG A 13 -5.66 14.00 -1.29
C ARG A 13 -4.68 12.95 -0.80
N ALA A 14 -4.53 11.85 -1.54
CA ALA A 14 -3.45 10.92 -1.28
C ALA A 14 -2.15 11.72 -1.35
N GLN A 15 -1.53 11.93 -0.18
CA GLN A 15 -0.18 12.46 -0.09
C GLN A 15 0.68 11.43 -0.85
N GLY A 16 1.36 11.86 -1.92
CA GLY A 16 2.28 10.97 -2.63
C GLY A 16 3.34 10.46 -1.66
N GLY A 17 3.59 9.15 -1.64
CA GLY A 17 4.65 8.57 -0.82
C GLY A 17 6.04 8.97 -1.32
N ASP A 18 7.03 9.01 -0.44
CA ASP A 18 8.44 9.15 -0.81
C ASP A 18 8.97 7.81 -1.32
N ILE A 19 9.26 7.76 -2.63
CA ILE A 19 9.70 6.54 -3.31
C ILE A 19 11.09 6.09 -2.84
N LEU A 20 12.01 7.02 -2.56
CA LEU A 20 13.36 6.67 -2.10
C LEU A 20 13.30 6.06 -0.71
N ARG A 21 12.48 6.65 0.16
CA ARG A 21 12.25 6.08 1.50
C ARG A 21 11.55 4.73 1.42
N GLY A 22 10.56 4.60 0.53
CA GLY A 22 9.86 3.34 0.28
C GLY A 22 10.79 2.23 -0.18
N ALA A 23 11.71 2.52 -1.10
CA ALA A 23 12.70 1.57 -1.59
C ALA A 23 13.62 1.04 -0.47
N GLN A 24 14.15 1.94 0.39
CA GLN A 24 14.97 1.53 1.53
C GLN A 24 14.24 0.60 2.50
N ILE A 25 12.96 0.89 2.78
CA ILE A 25 12.13 0.06 3.65
C ILE A 25 11.87 -1.30 2.98
N TYR A 26 11.59 -1.30 1.68
CA TYR A 26 11.33 -2.51 0.90
C TYR A 26 12.53 -3.46 0.94
N ASP A 27 13.72 -2.95 0.65
CA ASP A 27 14.95 -3.75 0.66
C ASP A 27 15.24 -4.35 2.05
N ALA A 28 15.03 -3.56 3.11
CA ALA A 28 15.33 -3.99 4.47
C ALA A 28 14.33 -5.00 5.04
N ASN A 29 13.06 -4.98 4.62
CA ASN A 29 11.98 -5.72 5.31
C ASN A 29 11.15 -6.62 4.40
N CYS A 30 10.95 -6.25 3.14
CA CYS A 30 9.96 -6.87 2.26
C CYS A 30 10.60 -7.81 1.24
N ALA A 31 11.74 -7.38 0.69
CA ALA A 31 12.43 -8.08 -0.40
C ALA A 31 12.82 -9.50 -0.02
N VAL A 32 13.05 -9.79 1.27
CA VAL A 32 13.35 -11.13 1.79
C VAL A 32 12.26 -12.16 1.42
N CYS A 33 10.99 -11.75 1.39
CA CYS A 33 9.85 -12.60 1.06
C CYS A 33 9.32 -12.36 -0.36
N HIS A 34 9.30 -11.10 -0.81
CA HIS A 34 8.64 -10.69 -2.06
C HIS A 34 9.60 -10.52 -3.25
N GLY A 35 10.90 -10.76 -3.07
CA GLY A 35 11.88 -10.58 -4.14
C GLY A 35 12.41 -9.14 -4.22
N ALA A 36 13.57 -8.93 -4.85
CA ALA A 36 14.15 -7.59 -4.98
C ALA A 36 13.33 -6.69 -5.91
N ASP A 37 12.66 -7.29 -6.91
CA ASP A 37 11.87 -6.60 -7.92
C ASP A 37 10.36 -6.79 -7.69
N GLY A 38 9.95 -7.32 -6.53
CA GLY A 38 8.56 -7.68 -6.27
C GLY A 38 8.06 -8.91 -7.01
N GLN A 39 8.93 -9.68 -7.65
CA GLN A 39 8.56 -10.87 -8.43
C GLN A 39 7.99 -12.04 -7.61
N GLY A 40 8.06 -11.96 -6.28
CA GLY A 40 7.67 -13.00 -5.35
C GLY A 40 8.76 -14.05 -5.10
N ARG A 41 8.76 -14.63 -3.90
CA ARG A 41 9.55 -15.83 -3.55
C ARG A 41 8.70 -16.76 -2.69
N VAL A 42 8.78 -16.57 -1.37
CA VAL A 42 7.88 -17.23 -0.40
C VAL A 42 6.62 -16.39 -0.21
N GLY A 43 6.75 -15.05 -0.31
CA GLY A 43 5.63 -14.14 -0.38
C GLY A 43 5.13 -13.99 -1.82
N VAL A 44 3.91 -13.46 -1.96
CA VAL A 44 3.25 -13.24 -3.25
C VAL A 44 4.03 -12.28 -4.15
N ASN A 45 3.83 -12.42 -5.46
CA ASN A 45 4.33 -11.49 -6.46
C ASN A 45 3.54 -10.16 -6.35
N LEU A 46 4.27 -9.05 -6.17
CA LEU A 46 3.75 -7.69 -6.06
C LEU A 46 3.91 -6.89 -7.37
N SER A 47 4.67 -7.40 -8.35
CA SER A 47 4.90 -6.75 -9.65
C SER A 47 3.84 -7.12 -10.70
N GLN A 48 2.91 -8.03 -10.37
CA GLN A 48 1.80 -8.43 -11.23
C GLN A 48 0.64 -7.43 -11.16
N ASP A 49 -0.22 -7.45 -12.19
CA ASP A 49 -1.45 -6.66 -12.18
C ASP A 49 -2.51 -7.24 -11.25
N PHE A 50 -3.26 -6.36 -10.58
CA PHE A 50 -4.35 -6.70 -9.67
C PHE A 50 -5.66 -6.02 -10.10
N PRO A 51 -6.29 -6.46 -11.19
CA PRO A 51 -7.43 -5.76 -11.78
C PRO A 51 -8.70 -5.79 -10.93
N ALA A 52 -8.77 -6.67 -9.92
CA ALA A 52 -9.94 -6.87 -9.09
C ALA A 52 -9.95 -6.03 -7.79
N ILE A 53 -8.86 -5.31 -7.48
CA ILE A 53 -8.73 -4.58 -6.21
C ILE A 53 -8.03 -3.23 -6.40
N ASP A 54 -8.31 -2.28 -5.51
CA ASP A 54 -7.43 -1.12 -5.32
C ASP A 54 -6.14 -1.60 -4.62
N LEU A 55 -5.12 -1.86 -5.43
CA LEU A 55 -3.82 -2.33 -4.96
C LEU A 55 -3.18 -1.35 -3.96
N ALA A 56 -3.30 -0.04 -4.18
CA ALA A 56 -2.66 0.95 -3.31
C ALA A 56 -3.35 1.04 -1.94
N ALA A 57 -4.68 0.89 -1.90
CA ALA A 57 -5.41 0.77 -0.64
C ALA A 57 -5.08 -0.55 0.06
N PHE A 58 -5.10 -1.67 -0.67
CA PHE A 58 -4.82 -2.99 -0.10
C PHE A 58 -3.40 -3.10 0.46
N VAL A 59 -2.37 -2.66 -0.27
CA VAL A 59 -0.97 -2.70 0.18
C VAL A 59 -0.80 -1.94 1.49
N ARG A 60 -1.42 -0.76 1.64
CA ARG A 60 -1.36 0.00 2.89
C ARG A 60 -1.98 -0.78 4.05
N GLN A 61 -3.14 -1.40 3.83
CA GLN A 61 -3.79 -2.21 4.86
C GLN A 61 -2.95 -3.43 5.23
N ALA A 62 -2.44 -4.16 4.24
CA ALA A 62 -1.63 -5.36 4.45
C ALA A 62 -0.31 -5.05 5.17
N VAL A 63 0.34 -3.93 4.87
CA VAL A 63 1.58 -3.52 5.56
C VAL A 63 1.32 -3.18 7.03
N VAL A 64 0.16 -2.60 7.37
CA VAL A 64 -0.15 -2.22 8.75
C VAL A 64 -0.72 -3.36 9.57
N ALA A 65 -1.59 -4.18 8.98
CA ALA A 65 -2.36 -5.20 9.70
C ALA A 65 -1.91 -6.64 9.44
N GLY A 66 -0.98 -6.85 8.51
CA GLY A 66 -0.65 -8.18 8.00
C GLY A 66 -1.76 -8.77 7.12
N VAL A 67 -1.55 -10.00 6.66
CA VAL A 67 -2.56 -10.76 5.91
C VAL A 67 -3.02 -11.96 6.76
N PRO A 68 -4.30 -12.02 7.16
CA PRO A 68 -4.81 -13.08 8.02
C PRO A 68 -4.50 -14.49 7.49
N GLY A 69 -4.01 -15.36 8.38
CA GLY A 69 -3.65 -16.74 8.04
C GLY A 69 -2.31 -16.89 7.32
N THR A 70 -1.52 -15.83 7.21
CA THR A 70 -0.18 -15.87 6.61
C THR A 70 0.92 -15.49 7.61
N ARG A 71 2.17 -15.51 7.16
CA ARG A 71 3.33 -15.01 7.93
C ARG A 71 3.62 -13.52 7.69
N MET A 72 2.73 -12.83 6.97
CA MET A 72 2.83 -11.41 6.66
C MET A 72 1.98 -10.58 7.61
#